data_AF-A0A1D7YQN2-F1
#
_entry.id   AF-A0A1D7YQN2-F1
#
_cell.length_a   1.000
_cell.length_b   1.000
_cell.length_c   1.000
_cell.angle_alpha   90.00
_cell.angle_beta   90.00
_cell.angle_gamma   90.00
#
_symmetry.space_group_name_H-M   'P 1'
#
loop_
_entity.id
_entity.type
_entity.pdbx_description
1 polymer ?
#
loop_
_entity_poly.entity_id
_entity_poly.type
_entity_poly.pdbx_seq_one_letter_code
_entity_poly.pdbx_strand_id
1 'polypeptide(L)'
;MLSAINNNNPSFTSVIPIRVFIDNMESFSPKLTRAATRQLTTTLAGPVKGDSKKYDIIRKFAQRDPDYDFLQGVKGYPKAWNQKHVQPSDYFRCIIDESGSYLFTGLQAKKLKELGELLGKAQQVCKAKNISTSFDVHNAKRSYGFNIMNFLRSTKLRITESFDKETKQKIGEQVSLNLHLSSNQKYGQKNFKITLNDISFSKVNT
;
A
#
# COMPACT_ATOMS: atom_id res chain seq x y z
N MET A 1 -8.55 35.49 -11.51
CA MET A 1 -7.46 34.50 -11.58
C MET A 1 -7.93 33.22 -10.91
N LEU A 2 -8.38 32.24 -11.70
CA LEU A 2 -8.67 30.90 -11.19
C LEU A 2 -7.32 30.18 -11.09
N SER A 3 -6.74 30.13 -9.89
CA SER A 3 -5.65 29.18 -9.63
C SER A 3 -6.27 27.79 -9.73
N ALA A 4 -5.93 27.07 -10.82
CA ALA A 4 -6.16 25.65 -10.88
C ALA A 4 -5.51 25.03 -9.65
N ILE A 5 -6.33 24.59 -8.70
CA ILE A 5 -5.88 23.74 -7.60
C ILE A 5 -5.37 22.48 -8.31
N ASN A 6 -4.05 22.39 -8.48
CA ASN A 6 -3.39 21.15 -8.84
C ASN A 6 -3.73 20.16 -7.73
N ASN A 7 -4.81 19.40 -7.94
CA ASN A 7 -5.21 18.28 -7.11
C ASN A 7 -4.21 17.14 -7.36
N ASN A 8 -2.96 17.35 -6.93
CA ASN A 8 -1.92 16.33 -6.87
C ASN A 8 -2.18 15.32 -5.74
N ASN A 9 -3.36 15.36 -5.11
CA ASN A 9 -3.77 14.35 -4.15
C ASN A 9 -4.23 13.11 -4.90
N PRO A 10 -3.73 11.91 -4.55
CA PRO A 10 -4.24 10.69 -5.13
C PRO A 10 -5.74 10.54 -4.85
N SER A 11 -6.53 10.32 -5.90
CA SER A 11 -7.98 10.13 -5.84
C SER A 11 -8.41 8.80 -5.21
N PHE A 12 -7.49 7.84 -5.11
CA PHE A 12 -7.77 6.48 -4.65
C PHE A 12 -7.71 6.31 -3.14
N THR A 13 -8.56 5.42 -2.60
CA THR A 13 -8.79 5.32 -1.14
C THR A 13 -8.87 3.89 -0.61
N SER A 14 -8.51 2.91 -1.43
CA SER A 14 -8.67 1.49 -1.13
C SER A 14 -7.88 0.98 0.08
N VAL A 15 -8.46 -0.04 0.74
CA VAL A 15 -7.84 -0.84 1.80
C VAL A 15 -7.99 -2.31 1.46
N ILE A 16 -6.86 -2.96 1.13
CA ILE A 16 -6.84 -4.27 0.48
C ILE A 16 -6.06 -5.26 1.36
N PRO A 17 -6.66 -6.39 1.78
CA PRO A 17 -5.90 -7.47 2.41
C PRO A 17 -4.84 -8.02 1.43
N ILE A 18 -3.64 -8.31 1.93
CA ILE A 18 -2.52 -8.81 1.14
C ILE A 18 -2.20 -10.25 1.55
N ARG A 19 -2.04 -11.13 0.56
CA ARG A 19 -1.45 -12.45 0.71
C ARG A 19 -0.19 -12.55 -0.13
N VAL A 20 0.81 -13.27 0.35
CA VAL A 20 2.12 -13.33 -0.29
C VAL A 20 2.47 -14.77 -0.56
N PHE A 21 2.71 -15.09 -1.83
CA PHE A 21 3.09 -16.42 -2.28
C PHE A 21 4.51 -16.37 -2.83
N ILE A 22 5.41 -17.18 -2.29
CA ILE A 22 6.79 -17.32 -2.75
C ILE A 22 6.94 -18.75 -3.25
N ASP A 23 7.26 -18.89 -4.54
CA ASP A 23 7.36 -20.20 -5.19
C ASP A 23 6.08 -21.05 -4.97
N ASN A 24 4.93 -20.39 -5.12
CA ASN A 24 3.57 -20.93 -4.91
C ASN A 24 3.23 -21.33 -3.46
N MET A 25 4.08 -21.03 -2.49
CA MET A 25 3.82 -21.27 -1.07
C MET A 25 3.46 -19.96 -0.36
N GLU A 26 2.39 -19.97 0.43
CA GLU A 26 2.00 -18.78 1.20
C GLU A 26 3.02 -18.48 2.30
N SER A 27 3.39 -17.20 2.42
CA SER A 27 4.33 -16.69 3.39
C SER A 27 3.63 -15.81 4.41
N PHE A 28 3.78 -16.17 5.69
CA PHE A 28 3.27 -15.40 6.82
C PHE A 28 4.32 -14.48 7.44
N SER A 29 5.54 -14.43 6.87
CA SER A 29 6.63 -13.65 7.44
C SER A 29 6.40 -12.14 7.26
N PRO A 30 6.27 -11.34 8.32
CA PRO A 30 6.10 -9.90 8.19
C PRO A 30 7.27 -9.23 7.47
N LYS A 31 8.48 -9.81 7.56
CA LYS A 31 9.66 -9.32 6.83
C LYS A 31 9.51 -9.52 5.33
N LEU A 32 9.11 -10.71 4.90
CA LEU A 32 8.93 -11.04 3.48
C LEU A 32 7.74 -10.31 2.90
N THR A 33 6.64 -10.17 3.64
CA THR A 33 5.48 -9.38 3.22
C THR A 33 5.84 -7.91 3.01
N ARG A 34 6.60 -7.28 3.92
CA ARG A 34 7.10 -5.90 3.69
C ARG A 34 7.96 -5.81 2.44
N ALA A 35 8.82 -6.80 2.18
CA ALA A 35 9.67 -6.82 1.00
C ALA A 35 8.86 -6.98 -0.29
N ALA A 36 7.88 -7.88 -0.32
CA ALA A 36 6.96 -8.09 -1.43
C ALA A 36 6.14 -6.82 -1.72
N THR A 37 5.54 -6.23 -0.69
CA THR A 37 4.73 -5.01 -0.84
C THR A 37 5.59 -3.82 -1.29
N ARG A 38 6.85 -3.70 -0.86
CA ARG A 38 7.76 -2.66 -1.38
C ARG A 38 8.02 -2.81 -2.88
N GLN A 39 8.15 -4.04 -3.37
CA GLN A 39 8.29 -4.28 -4.82
C GLN A 39 7.01 -3.91 -5.56
N LEU A 40 5.85 -4.30 -5.02
CA LEU A 40 4.55 -3.91 -5.59
C LEU A 40 4.40 -2.40 -5.65
N THR A 41 4.58 -1.68 -4.55
CA THR A 41 4.30 -0.24 -4.52
C THR A 41 5.29 0.56 -5.37
N THR A 42 6.53 0.08 -5.48
CA THR A 42 7.48 0.61 -6.47
C THR A 42 6.98 0.42 -7.90
N THR A 43 6.44 -0.77 -8.22
CA THR A 43 5.83 -1.03 -9.54
C THR A 43 4.61 -0.14 -9.77
N LEU A 44 3.70 -0.04 -8.82
CA LEU A 44 2.46 0.76 -8.95
C LEU A 44 2.69 2.27 -8.99
N ALA A 45 3.82 2.76 -8.45
CA ALA A 45 4.23 4.15 -8.54
C ALA A 45 4.88 4.51 -9.89
N GLY A 46 5.21 3.50 -10.72
CA GLY A 46 5.81 3.67 -12.03
C GLY A 46 7.18 4.37 -12.02
N PRO A 47 7.65 4.85 -13.19
CA PRO A 47 7.16 4.50 -14.52
C PRO A 47 7.51 3.06 -14.95
N VAL A 48 6.79 2.56 -15.94
CA VAL A 48 7.00 1.22 -16.53
C VAL A 48 8.33 1.10 -17.29
N LYS A 49 8.73 2.13 -18.04
CA LYS A 49 9.96 2.16 -18.87
C LYS A 49 10.15 0.93 -19.79
N GLY A 50 9.07 0.46 -20.42
CA GLY A 50 9.10 -0.69 -21.34
C GLY A 50 9.09 -2.08 -20.69
N ASP A 51 8.98 -2.15 -19.36
CA ASP A 51 8.88 -3.42 -18.62
C ASP A 51 7.46 -4.00 -18.71
N SER A 52 7.26 -4.99 -19.59
CA SER A 52 5.95 -5.63 -19.83
C SER A 52 5.32 -6.19 -18.56
N LYS A 53 6.15 -6.74 -17.67
CA LYS A 53 5.70 -7.32 -16.41
C LYS A 53 5.18 -6.24 -15.45
N LYS A 54 5.85 -5.09 -15.35
CA LYS A 54 5.31 -3.96 -14.58
C LYS A 54 4.00 -3.45 -15.15
N TYR A 55 3.92 -3.32 -16.49
CA TYR A 55 2.70 -2.91 -17.18
C TYR A 55 1.52 -3.83 -16.84
N ASP A 56 1.75 -5.14 -16.88
CA ASP A 56 0.73 -6.14 -16.59
C ASP A 56 0.25 -6.09 -15.14
N ILE A 57 1.16 -5.89 -14.19
CA ILE A 57 0.80 -5.70 -12.78
C ILE A 57 -0.06 -4.42 -12.61
N ILE A 58 0.36 -3.30 -13.20
CA ILE A 58 -0.39 -2.03 -13.15
C ILE A 58 -1.78 -2.19 -13.76
N ARG A 59 -1.87 -2.86 -14.91
CA ARG A 59 -3.14 -3.15 -15.61
C ARG A 59 -4.07 -3.99 -14.75
N LYS A 60 -3.59 -5.09 -14.18
CA LYS A 60 -4.39 -5.96 -13.30
C LYS A 60 -4.87 -5.22 -12.05
N PHE A 61 -4.03 -4.34 -11.48
CA PHE A 61 -4.40 -3.53 -10.33
C PHE A 61 -5.49 -2.52 -10.67
N ALA A 62 -5.31 -1.77 -11.76
CA ALA A 62 -6.28 -0.77 -12.24
C ALA A 62 -7.64 -1.36 -12.64
N GLN A 63 -7.67 -2.61 -13.09
CA GLN A 63 -8.92 -3.31 -13.39
C GLN A 63 -9.79 -3.55 -12.14
N ARG A 64 -9.18 -3.63 -10.96
CA ARG A 64 -9.88 -3.91 -9.69
C ARG A 64 -10.04 -2.69 -8.81
N ASP A 65 -9.08 -1.76 -8.84
CA ASP A 65 -9.19 -0.49 -8.15
C ASP A 65 -9.58 0.62 -9.14
N PRO A 66 -10.88 0.98 -9.24
CA PRO A 66 -11.35 1.98 -10.20
C PRO A 66 -10.81 3.38 -9.91
N ASP A 67 -10.39 3.65 -8.68
CA ASP A 67 -9.87 4.97 -8.31
C ASP A 67 -8.38 5.10 -8.65
N TYR A 68 -7.69 3.99 -8.91
CA TYR A 68 -6.27 3.98 -9.26
C TYR A 68 -6.06 4.45 -10.69
N ASP A 69 -5.31 5.54 -10.85
CA ASP A 69 -5.00 6.09 -12.16
C ASP A 69 -3.97 5.22 -12.90
N PHE A 70 -4.48 4.44 -13.85
CA PHE A 70 -3.66 3.60 -14.72
C PHE A 70 -2.59 4.38 -15.48
N LEU A 71 -2.91 5.58 -15.98
CA LEU A 71 -1.96 6.39 -16.74
C LEU A 71 -0.82 6.88 -15.86
N GLN A 72 -1.10 7.26 -14.61
CA GLN A 72 -0.08 7.61 -13.62
C GLN A 72 0.77 6.40 -13.24
N GLY A 73 0.17 5.22 -13.10
CA GLY A 73 0.92 3.98 -12.91
C GLY A 73 1.93 3.71 -14.03
N VAL A 74 1.51 3.90 -15.29
CA VAL A 74 2.37 3.67 -16.46
C VAL A 74 3.44 4.75 -16.62
N LYS A 75 3.06 6.03 -16.52
CA LYS A 75 3.93 7.19 -16.77
C LYS A 75 4.77 7.61 -15.55
N GLY A 76 4.40 7.14 -14.36
CA GLY A 76 4.96 7.58 -13.09
C GLY A 76 4.22 8.80 -12.52
N TYR A 77 4.11 8.84 -11.20
CA TYR A 77 3.48 9.95 -10.49
C TYR A 77 4.32 11.23 -10.53
N PRO A 78 3.71 12.44 -10.44
CA PRO A 78 4.45 13.68 -10.32
C PRO A 78 5.22 13.72 -8.98
N LYS A 79 6.40 14.35 -9.01
CA LYS A 79 7.17 14.63 -7.81
C LYS A 79 6.57 15.84 -7.09
N ALA A 80 6.59 15.84 -5.76
CA ALA A 80 6.38 17.08 -5.03
C ALA A 80 7.53 18.07 -5.32
N TRP A 81 7.25 19.37 -5.26
CA TRP A 81 8.19 20.43 -5.65
C TRP A 81 9.55 20.36 -4.93
N ASN A 82 9.57 19.84 -3.71
CA ASN A 82 10.75 19.69 -2.85
C ASN A 82 11.36 18.28 -2.87
N GLN A 83 10.85 17.36 -3.70
CA GLN A 83 11.31 15.97 -3.73
C GLN A 83 12.16 15.65 -4.97
N LYS A 84 13.32 15.00 -4.75
CA LYS A 84 14.17 14.49 -5.85
C LYS A 84 13.53 13.33 -6.60
N HIS A 85 12.74 12.50 -5.91
CA HIS A 85 12.06 11.32 -6.47
C HIS A 85 10.68 11.15 -5.83
N VAL A 86 9.75 10.56 -6.58
CA VAL A 86 8.47 10.09 -6.06
C VAL A 86 8.73 9.03 -5.00
N GLN A 87 8.13 9.18 -3.81
CA GLN A 87 8.17 8.12 -2.82
C GLN A 87 6.90 7.29 -2.93
N PRO A 88 6.97 5.96 -3.21
CA PRO A 88 5.78 5.11 -3.22
C PRO A 88 4.98 5.20 -1.91
N SER A 89 5.63 5.49 -0.78
CA SER A 89 5.00 5.70 0.52
C SER A 89 4.07 6.91 0.60
N ASP A 90 4.13 7.85 -0.35
CA ASP A 90 3.19 8.96 -0.47
C ASP A 90 1.80 8.48 -0.93
N TYR A 91 1.76 7.35 -1.62
CA TYR A 91 0.58 6.81 -2.30
C TYR A 91 0.15 5.44 -1.76
N PHE A 92 1.07 4.72 -1.12
CA PHE A 92 0.86 3.34 -0.70
C PHE A 92 1.49 3.09 0.66
N ARG A 93 0.73 2.50 1.58
CA ARG A 93 1.22 2.16 2.92
C ARG A 93 0.84 0.72 3.25
N CYS A 94 1.84 -0.10 3.54
CA CYS A 94 1.63 -1.45 4.03
C CYS A 94 1.62 -1.45 5.57
N ILE A 95 0.59 -2.03 6.16
CA ILE A 95 0.51 -2.28 7.60
C ILE A 95 0.35 -3.77 7.80
N ILE A 96 1.10 -4.29 8.76
CA ILE A 96 1.11 -5.71 9.12
C ILE A 96 1.01 -5.75 10.62
N ASP A 97 -0.03 -6.40 11.11
CA ASP A 97 -0.26 -6.68 12.52
C ASP A 97 -0.87 -8.08 12.68
N GLU A 98 -1.34 -8.39 13.88
CA GLU A 98 -1.96 -9.67 14.23
C GLU A 98 -3.26 -9.94 13.44
N SER A 99 -3.94 -8.89 12.95
CA SER A 99 -5.15 -9.00 12.14
C SER A 99 -4.87 -9.27 10.66
N GLY A 100 -3.60 -9.28 10.27
CA GLY A 100 -3.14 -9.60 8.91
C GLY A 100 -2.32 -8.49 8.27
N SER A 101 -2.19 -8.59 6.95
CA SER A 101 -1.42 -7.65 6.13
C SER A 101 -2.35 -6.87 5.22
N TYR A 102 -2.22 -5.54 5.21
CA TYR A 102 -3.11 -4.66 4.46
C TYR A 102 -2.32 -3.60 3.68
N LEU A 103 -2.77 -3.34 2.45
CA LEU A 103 -2.33 -2.23 1.62
C LEU A 103 -3.36 -1.11 1.72
N PHE A 104 -2.94 0.02 2.28
CA PHE A 104 -3.68 1.28 2.24
C PHE A 104 -3.19 2.08 1.06
N THR A 105 -4.10 2.74 0.36
CA THR A 105 -3.78 3.46 -0.86
C THR A 105 -4.29 4.91 -0.83
N GLY A 106 -3.67 5.76 -1.65
CA GLY A 106 -3.93 7.18 -1.83
C GLY A 106 -4.20 7.94 -0.54
N LEU A 107 -5.41 8.50 -0.35
CA LEU A 107 -5.71 9.36 0.81
C LEU A 107 -5.48 8.66 2.16
N GLN A 108 -5.75 7.36 2.24
CA GLN A 108 -5.55 6.61 3.48
C GLN A 108 -4.06 6.38 3.74
N ALA A 109 -3.30 6.06 2.69
CA ALA A 109 -1.85 5.97 2.80
C ALA A 109 -1.22 7.30 3.25
N LYS A 110 -1.67 8.41 2.66
CA LYS A 110 -1.22 9.77 2.99
C LYS A 110 -1.50 10.13 4.44
N LYS A 111 -2.75 9.97 4.89
CA LYS A 111 -3.12 10.26 6.29
C LYS A 111 -2.31 9.41 7.27
N LEU A 112 -2.14 8.13 6.97
CA LEU A 112 -1.34 7.25 7.81
C LEU A 112 0.15 7.64 7.78
N LYS A 113 0.68 8.13 6.65
CA LYS A 113 2.05 8.66 6.57
C LYS A 113 2.22 9.86 7.51
N GLU A 114 1.34 10.85 7.44
CA GLU A 114 1.37 12.06 8.27
C GLU A 114 1.30 11.71 9.77
N LEU A 115 0.38 10.83 10.16
CA LEU A 115 0.28 10.34 11.55
C LEU A 115 1.53 9.56 11.97
N GLY A 116 2.12 8.79 11.06
CA GLY A 116 3.35 8.05 11.29
C GLY A 116 4.56 8.95 11.50
N GLU A 117 4.65 10.07 10.77
CA GLU A 117 5.69 11.08 10.96
C GLU A 117 5.59 11.77 12.32
N LEU A 118 4.36 12.11 12.76
CA LEU A 118 4.13 12.66 14.10
C LEU A 118 4.54 11.67 15.19
N LEU A 119 4.16 10.40 15.05
CA LEU A 119 4.57 9.34 15.96
C LEU A 119 6.10 9.17 16.00
N GLY A 120 6.75 9.16 14.85
CA GLY A 120 8.20 9.04 14.73
C GLY A 120 8.94 10.21 15.42
N LYS A 121 8.46 11.45 15.23
CA LYS A 121 9.00 12.63 15.93
C LYS A 121 8.86 12.51 17.44
N ALA A 122 7.68 12.11 17.93
CA ALA A 122 7.45 11.92 19.37
C ALA A 122 8.38 10.84 19.95
N GLN A 123 8.53 9.71 19.26
CA GLN A 123 9.44 8.63 19.68
C GLN A 123 10.90 9.07 19.68
N GLN A 124 11.32 9.88 18.70
CA GLN A 124 12.67 10.42 18.63
C GLN A 124 12.98 11.36 19.81
N VAL A 125 12.02 12.18 20.23
CA VAL A 125 12.15 13.02 21.43
C VAL A 125 12.29 12.17 22.69
N CYS A 126 11.47 11.13 22.85
CA CYS A 126 11.60 10.19 23.96
C CYS A 126 12.98 9.53 23.99
N LYS A 127 13.46 9.06 22.84
CA LYS A 127 14.81 8.48 22.71
C LYS A 127 15.90 9.49 23.08
N ALA A 128 15.80 10.73 22.62
CA ALA A 128 16.77 11.79 22.94
C ALA A 128 16.78 12.13 24.44
N LYS A 129 15.65 11.95 25.13
CA LYS A 129 15.50 12.15 26.58
C LYS A 129 15.72 10.88 27.41
N ASN A 130 16.11 9.76 26.80
CA ASN A 130 16.23 8.45 27.45
C ASN A 130 14.99 8.00 28.24
N ILE A 131 13.79 8.39 27.78
CA ILE A 131 12.52 7.93 28.36
C ILE A 131 11.85 6.93 27.41
N SER A 132 11.17 5.94 27.98
CA SER A 132 10.49 4.90 27.19
C SER A 132 9.20 5.38 26.52
N THR A 133 8.54 6.38 27.10
CA THR A 133 7.23 6.88 26.64
C THR A 133 6.99 8.31 27.11
N SER A 134 6.00 8.97 26.51
CA SER A 134 5.45 10.26 26.93
C SER A 134 3.95 10.31 26.63
N PHE A 135 3.26 11.33 27.16
CA PHE A 135 1.88 11.63 26.80
C PHE A 135 1.72 11.78 25.26
N ASP A 136 2.66 12.46 24.61
CA ASP A 136 2.65 12.68 23.16
C ASP A 136 2.79 11.36 22.39
N VAL A 137 3.71 10.48 22.82
CA VAL A 137 3.86 9.15 22.19
C VAL A 137 2.60 8.32 22.36
N HIS A 138 1.99 8.35 23.54
CA HIS A 138 0.74 7.64 23.80
C HIS A 138 -0.39 8.12 22.89
N ASN A 139 -0.59 9.44 22.80
CA ASN A 139 -1.63 10.02 21.95
C ASN A 139 -1.39 9.78 20.46
N ALA A 140 -0.14 9.91 20.00
CA ALA A 140 0.23 9.63 18.62
C ALA A 140 -0.03 8.16 18.27
N LYS A 141 0.34 7.21 19.14
CA LYS A 141 0.03 5.78 18.97
C LYS A 141 -1.47 5.53 18.89
N ARG A 142 -2.25 6.11 19.82
CA ARG A 142 -3.70 5.97 19.86
C ARG A 142 -4.37 6.51 18.60
N SER A 143 -4.00 7.71 18.16
CA SER A 143 -4.53 8.34 16.94
C SER A 143 -4.20 7.51 15.71
N TYR A 144 -2.96 7.04 15.60
CA TYR A 144 -2.51 6.19 14.51
C TYR A 144 -3.30 4.86 14.46
N GLY A 145 -3.40 4.14 15.59
CA GLY A 145 -4.17 2.89 15.68
C GLY A 145 -5.66 3.06 15.41
N PHE A 146 -6.27 4.13 15.94
CA PHE A 146 -7.69 4.44 15.71
C PHE A 146 -8.01 4.62 14.22
N ASN A 147 -7.15 5.35 13.49
CA ASN A 147 -7.36 5.56 12.05
C ASN A 147 -7.21 4.25 11.25
N ILE A 148 -6.24 3.40 11.59
CA ILE A 148 -6.11 2.07 10.97
C ILE A 148 -7.40 1.27 11.14
N MET A 149 -7.89 1.17 12.38
CA MET A 149 -9.10 0.40 12.68
C MET A 149 -10.33 0.96 11.97
N ASN A 150 -10.48 2.28 11.90
CA ASN A 150 -11.60 2.90 11.18
C ASN A 150 -11.55 2.59 9.68
N PHE A 151 -10.37 2.64 9.08
CA PHE A 151 -10.20 2.31 7.68
C PHE A 151 -10.46 0.84 7.39
N LEU A 152 -9.99 -0.06 8.26
CA LEU A 152 -10.27 -1.50 8.13
C LEU A 152 -11.77 -1.82 8.29
N ARG A 153 -12.49 -1.11 9.16
CA ARG A 153 -13.93 -1.32 9.34
C ARG A 153 -14.79 -0.77 8.20
N SER A 154 -14.25 0.13 7.40
CA SER A 154 -15.01 0.77 6.33
C SER A 154 -15.15 -0.14 5.11
N THR A 155 -16.35 -0.69 4.91
CA THR A 155 -16.70 -1.50 3.73
C THR A 155 -16.57 -0.71 2.42
N LYS A 156 -16.80 0.61 2.46
CA LYS A 156 -16.67 1.52 1.29
C LYS A 156 -15.25 1.58 0.75
N LEU A 157 -14.24 1.39 1.61
CA LEU A 157 -12.83 1.41 1.22
C LEU A 157 -12.34 0.06 0.69
N ARG A 158 -13.14 -1.00 0.77
CA ARG A 158 -12.73 -2.33 0.28
C ARG A 158 -12.78 -2.38 -1.23
N ILE A 159 -11.93 -3.21 -1.83
CA ILE A 159 -12.06 -3.59 -3.24
C ILE A 159 -12.96 -4.82 -3.29
N THR A 160 -13.86 -4.85 -4.28
CA THR A 160 -14.76 -5.97 -4.52
C THR A 160 -14.46 -6.62 -5.86
N GLU A 161 -15.19 -7.69 -6.18
CA GLU A 161 -15.01 -8.43 -7.43
C GLU A 161 -15.15 -7.55 -8.68
N SER A 162 -16.05 -6.57 -8.64
CA SER A 162 -16.38 -5.73 -9.78
C SER A 162 -16.69 -4.29 -9.36
N PHE A 163 -16.55 -3.38 -10.31
CA PHE A 163 -16.98 -1.99 -10.21
C PHE A 163 -17.91 -1.67 -11.37
N ASP A 164 -19.13 -1.27 -11.05
CA ASP A 164 -20.09 -0.76 -12.02
C ASP A 164 -19.76 0.70 -12.33
N LYS A 165 -19.44 0.95 -13.60
CA LYS A 165 -19.03 2.26 -14.09
C LYS A 165 -20.20 3.24 -14.23
N GLU A 166 -21.41 2.74 -14.46
CA GLU A 166 -22.60 3.56 -14.63
C GLU A 166 -23.08 4.10 -13.28
N THR A 167 -23.25 3.19 -12.31
CA THR A 167 -23.71 3.55 -10.96
C THR A 167 -22.58 4.02 -10.04
N LYS A 168 -21.32 3.85 -10.45
CA LYS A 168 -20.11 4.09 -9.64
C LYS A 168 -20.10 3.30 -8.34
N GLN A 169 -20.62 2.07 -8.38
CA GLN A 169 -20.72 1.20 -7.21
C GLN A 169 -19.77 0.01 -7.29
N LYS A 170 -19.23 -0.37 -6.13
CA LYS A 170 -18.46 -1.59 -5.94
C LYS A 170 -19.44 -2.75 -5.73
N ILE A 171 -19.38 -3.76 -6.59
CA ILE A 171 -20.33 -4.89 -6.61
C ILE A 171 -19.56 -6.20 -6.36
N GLY A 172 -20.22 -7.13 -5.68
CA GLY A 172 -19.71 -8.46 -5.37
C GLY A 172 -19.00 -8.53 -4.02
N GLU A 173 -18.28 -9.63 -3.80
CA GLU A 173 -17.62 -9.89 -2.53
C GLU A 173 -16.28 -9.15 -2.41
N GLN A 174 -15.81 -8.98 -1.18
CA GLN A 174 -14.49 -8.39 -0.93
C GLN A 174 -13.39 -9.32 -1.42
N VAL A 175 -12.32 -8.74 -1.97
CA VAL A 175 -11.18 -9.49 -2.50
C VAL A 175 -9.87 -9.15 -1.76
N SER A 176 -8.99 -10.14 -1.66
CA SER A 176 -7.59 -9.99 -1.26
C SER A 176 -6.69 -9.86 -2.47
N LEU A 177 -5.62 -9.07 -2.34
CA LEU A 177 -4.53 -8.97 -3.29
C LEU A 177 -3.47 -10.02 -3.00
N ASN A 178 -3.28 -10.94 -3.94
CA ASN A 178 -2.26 -11.97 -3.87
C ASN A 178 -1.03 -11.53 -4.64
N LEU A 179 0.12 -11.48 -3.97
CA LEU A 179 1.42 -11.17 -4.56
C LEU A 179 2.13 -12.49 -4.86
N HIS A 180 2.44 -12.72 -6.13
CA HIS A 180 3.12 -13.93 -6.59
C HIS A 180 4.59 -13.62 -6.85
N LEU A 181 5.47 -14.24 -6.08
CA LEU A 181 6.91 -14.02 -6.14
C LEU A 181 7.65 -15.33 -6.43
N SER A 182 8.81 -15.21 -7.07
CA SER A 182 9.80 -16.29 -7.11
C SER A 182 10.95 -15.97 -6.18
N SER A 183 11.62 -17.01 -5.67
CA SER A 183 12.88 -16.85 -4.96
C SER A 183 14.08 -17.29 -5.79
N ASN A 184 15.27 -16.94 -5.31
CA ASN A 184 16.52 -17.52 -5.80
C ASN A 184 16.85 -18.87 -5.15
N GLN A 185 15.89 -19.51 -4.46
CA GLN A 185 15.97 -20.82 -3.79
C GLN A 185 17.02 -20.93 -2.66
N LYS A 186 17.65 -19.82 -2.27
CA LYS A 186 18.65 -19.80 -1.18
C LYS A 186 18.01 -19.65 0.20
N TYR A 187 17.03 -20.50 0.50
CA TYR A 187 16.25 -20.43 1.74
C TYR A 187 17.15 -20.46 2.98
N GLY A 188 16.81 -19.64 3.99
CA GLY A 188 17.60 -19.53 5.23
C GLY A 188 18.96 -18.84 5.08
N GLN A 189 19.40 -18.48 3.87
CA GLN A 189 20.68 -17.83 3.65
C GLN A 189 20.56 -16.29 3.65
N LYS A 190 21.66 -15.61 4.00
CA LYS A 190 21.72 -14.14 3.99
C LYS A 190 21.48 -13.52 2.60
N ASN A 191 21.75 -14.28 1.54
CA ASN A 191 21.59 -13.86 0.15
C ASN A 191 20.25 -14.30 -0.47
N PHE A 192 19.28 -14.73 0.35
CA PHE A 192 17.91 -15.01 -0.10
C PHE A 192 17.30 -13.75 -0.73
N LYS A 193 16.76 -13.91 -1.95
CA LYS A 193 16.10 -12.83 -2.69
C LYS A 193 14.77 -13.32 -3.22
N ILE A 194 13.79 -12.42 -3.20
CA ILE A 194 12.46 -12.64 -3.78
C ILE A 194 12.20 -11.58 -4.85
N THR A 195 11.48 -11.96 -5.88
CA THR A 195 11.13 -11.08 -7.00
C THR A 195 9.63 -11.18 -7.26
N LEU A 196 8.92 -10.06 -7.20
CA LEU A 196 7.51 -9.98 -7.56
C LEU A 196 7.36 -10.30 -9.04
N ASN A 197 6.56 -11.31 -9.37
CA ASN A 197 6.29 -11.78 -10.73
C ASN A 197 4.96 -11.30 -11.26
N ASP A 198 3.92 -11.43 -10.45
CA ASP A 198 2.56 -11.15 -10.85
C ASP A 198 1.70 -10.79 -9.64
N ILE A 199 0.50 -10.30 -9.91
CA ILE A 199 -0.57 -10.13 -8.93
C ILE A 199 -1.85 -10.80 -9.38
N SER A 200 -2.68 -11.19 -8.42
CA SER A 200 -4.05 -11.63 -8.67
C SER A 200 -4.96 -11.21 -7.52
N PHE A 201 -6.26 -11.33 -7.73
CA PHE A 201 -7.27 -11.04 -6.71
C PHE A 201 -8.10 -12.29 -6.48
N SER A 202 -8.31 -12.65 -5.21
CA SER A 202 -9.18 -13.76 -4.81
C SER A 202 -10.19 -13.29 -3.77
N LYS A 203 -11.33 -13.96 -3.67
CA LYS A 203 -12.31 -13.70 -2.61
C LYS A 203 -11.65 -13.80 -1.23
N VAL A 204 -12.07 -12.94 -0.32
CA VAL A 204 -11.74 -13.08 1.09
C VAL A 204 -12.63 -14.20 1.63
N ASN A 205 -12.06 -15.38 1.90
CA ASN A 205 -12.79 -16.44 2.59
C ASN A 205 -13.16 -15.91 3.98
N THR A 206 -14.46 -15.79 4.23
CA THR A 206 -15.04 -15.37 5.51
C THR A 206 -15.37 -16.60 6.35
#